data_AF-A0A7V3QZ68-F1
#
_entry.id   AF-A0A7V3QZ68-F1
#
_cell.length_a   1.000
_cell.length_b   1.000
_cell.length_c   1.000
_cell.angle_alpha   90.00
_cell.angle_beta   90.00
_cell.angle_gamma   90.00
#
_symmetry.space_group_name_H-M   'P 1'
#
loop_
_entity.id
_entity.type
_entity.pdbx_description
1 polymer ?
#
loop_
_entity_poly.entity_id
_entity_poly.type
_entity_poly.pdbx_seq_one_letter_code
_entity_poly.pdbx_strand_id
1 'polypeptide(L)'
;MARLERWLVILIALHSAAVGLFLVALPEWSAITLGGWSQVAPAFFPRQAGVFHLVLAVGYLIEYFQYRGITLLVTAKCIATVFLLASTLAGGVPWIVPASGLGDGLMGISIILVRRWRASSERAWPR
;
A
#
# COMPACT_ATOMS: atom_id res chain seq x y z
N MET A 1 -17.27 3.38 14.10
CA MET A 1 -16.32 2.43 13.46
C MET A 1 -16.38 2.39 11.94
N ALA A 2 -17.56 2.36 11.31
CA ALA A 2 -17.65 2.45 9.83
C ALA A 2 -16.95 3.69 9.23
N ARG A 3 -17.01 4.83 9.92
CA ARG A 3 -16.27 6.05 9.54
C ARG A 3 -14.75 5.87 9.60
N LEU A 4 -14.24 5.15 10.61
CA LEU A 4 -12.80 4.89 10.77
C LEU A 4 -12.27 4.00 9.64
N GLU A 5 -12.97 2.89 9.36
CA GLU A 5 -12.63 1.99 8.25
C GLU A 5 -12.61 2.72 6.91
N ARG A 6 -13.63 3.55 6.65
CA ARG A 6 -13.70 4.37 5.44
C ARG A 6 -12.49 5.30 5.32
N TRP A 7 -12.16 6.04 6.37
CA TRP A 7 -11.02 6.94 6.33
C TRP A 7 -9.70 6.20 6.16
N LEU A 8 -9.55 5.04 6.80
CA LEU A 8 -8.36 4.23 6.67
C LEU A 8 -8.15 3.74 5.23
N VAL A 9 -9.21 3.26 4.56
CA VAL A 9 -9.13 2.89 3.14
C VAL A 9 -8.77 4.09 2.26
N ILE A 10 -9.40 5.25 2.49
CA ILE A 10 -9.09 6.48 1.73
C ILE A 10 -7.63 6.87 1.92
N LEU A 11 -7.12 6.87 3.16
CA LEU A 11 -5.74 7.24 3.46
C LEU A 11 -4.74 6.27 2.83
N ILE A 12 -5.01 4.97 2.87
CA ILE A 12 -4.16 3.95 2.23
C ILE A 12 -4.17 4.15 0.71
N ALA A 13 -5.33 4.40 0.10
CA ALA A 13 -5.44 4.68 -1.33
C ALA A 13 -4.71 5.96 -1.72
N LEU A 14 -4.84 7.04 -0.94
CA LEU A 14 -4.13 8.31 -1.18
C LEU A 14 -2.61 8.14 -1.04
N HIS A 15 -2.15 7.40 -0.04
CA HIS A 15 -0.73 7.07 0.10
C HIS A 15 -0.22 6.28 -1.11
N SER A 16 -0.92 5.23 -1.52
CA SER A 16 -0.57 4.46 -2.72
C SER A 16 -0.57 5.34 -3.98
N ALA A 17 -1.55 6.24 -4.13
CA ALA A 17 -1.59 7.17 -5.25
C ALA A 17 -0.41 8.16 -5.22
N ALA A 18 -0.05 8.69 -4.05
CA ALA A 18 1.09 9.59 -3.90
C ALA A 18 2.40 8.90 -4.28
N VAL A 19 2.66 7.70 -3.77
CA VAL A 19 3.82 6.88 -4.17
C VAL A 19 3.81 6.64 -5.68
N GLY A 20 2.65 6.30 -6.24
CA GLY A 20 2.48 6.11 -7.69
C GLY A 20 2.84 7.34 -8.51
N LEU A 21 2.34 8.51 -8.13
CA LEU A 21 2.64 9.78 -8.79
C LEU A 21 4.13 10.13 -8.71
N PHE A 22 4.77 9.95 -7.55
CA PHE A 22 6.21 10.20 -7.42
C PHE A 22 7.04 9.29 -8.32
N LEU A 23 6.71 8.00 -8.40
CA LEU A 23 7.41 7.04 -9.26
C LEU A 23 7.19 7.30 -10.76
N VAL A 24 6.00 7.76 -11.16
CA VAL A 24 5.71 8.12 -12.56
C VAL A 24 6.38 9.43 -12.96
N ALA A 25 6.16 10.49 -12.18
CA ALA A 25 6.56 11.85 -12.54
C ALA A 25 8.04 12.12 -12.26
N LEU A 26 8.58 11.53 -11.18
CA LEU A 26 9.89 11.83 -10.64
C LEU A 26 10.69 10.53 -10.32
N PRO A 27 10.88 9.60 -11.29
CA PRO A 27 11.47 8.28 -11.02
C PRO A 27 12.90 8.36 -10.49
N GLU A 28 13.76 9.19 -11.10
CA GLU A 28 15.16 9.33 -10.67
C GLU A 28 15.27 10.03 -9.33
N TRP A 29 14.55 11.13 -9.15
CA TRP A 29 14.55 11.88 -7.89
C TRP A 29 14.00 11.03 -6.73
N SER A 30 12.88 10.34 -6.94
CA SER A 30 12.28 9.50 -5.89
C SER A 30 13.19 8.32 -5.53
N ALA A 31 13.78 7.63 -6.50
CA ALA A 31 14.62 6.49 -6.19
C ALA A 31 16.03 6.88 -5.69
N ILE A 32 16.62 7.99 -6.15
CA ILE A 32 17.95 8.44 -5.67
C ILE A 32 17.83 9.17 -4.33
N THR A 33 16.97 10.19 -4.25
CA THR A 33 16.91 11.10 -3.08
C THR A 33 16.15 10.50 -1.90
N LEU A 34 15.02 9.84 -2.15
CA LEU A 34 14.23 9.19 -1.09
C LEU A 34 14.58 7.70 -0.96
N GLY A 35 14.83 7.05 -2.09
CA GLY A 35 15.01 5.62 -2.15
C GLY A 35 16.42 5.14 -1.81
N GLY A 36 17.44 6.01 -1.83
CA GLY A 36 18.82 5.65 -1.51
C GLY A 36 19.52 4.81 -2.60
N TRP A 37 19.00 4.79 -3.82
CA TRP A 37 19.66 4.15 -4.97
C TRP A 37 20.75 5.08 -5.54
N SER A 38 21.86 4.51 -6.02
CA SER A 38 22.95 5.29 -6.63
C SER A 38 22.66 5.69 -8.07
N GLN A 39 21.93 4.86 -8.82
CA GLN A 39 21.50 5.10 -10.20
C GLN A 39 20.18 4.37 -10.47
N VAL A 40 19.39 4.91 -11.41
CA VAL A 40 18.07 4.39 -11.77
C VAL A 40 17.98 4.36 -13.30
N ALA A 41 18.48 3.29 -13.90
CA ALA A 41 18.40 3.08 -15.35
C ALA A 41 18.03 1.63 -15.65
N PRO A 42 16.98 1.36 -16.47
CA PRO A 42 16.09 2.31 -17.14
C PRO A 42 14.89 2.77 -16.28
N ALA A 43 14.45 4.03 -16.46
CA ALA A 43 13.32 4.64 -15.74
C ALA A 43 11.94 3.99 -16.02
N PHE A 44 11.87 3.06 -16.97
CA PHE A 44 10.66 2.31 -17.30
C PHE A 44 10.08 1.58 -16.09
N PHE A 45 10.90 0.84 -15.34
CA PHE A 45 10.42 0.01 -14.23
C PHE A 45 9.86 0.83 -13.05
N PRO A 46 10.52 1.92 -12.58
CA PRO A 46 9.92 2.81 -11.60
C PRO A 46 8.59 3.39 -12.08
N ARG A 47 8.51 3.87 -13.32
CA ARG A 47 7.26 4.40 -13.88
C ARG A 47 6.16 3.34 -13.94
N GLN A 48 6.51 2.12 -14.36
CA GLN A 48 5.59 0.98 -14.39
C GLN A 48 5.08 0.65 -12.99
N ALA A 49 5.97 0.56 -11.99
CA ALA A 49 5.60 0.37 -10.59
C ALA A 49 4.68 1.48 -10.08
N GLY A 50 4.93 2.72 -10.53
CA GLY A 50 4.07 3.86 -10.21
C GLY A 50 2.67 3.76 -10.80
N VAL A 51 2.54 3.33 -12.06
CA VAL A 51 1.24 3.04 -12.69
C VAL A 51 0.49 1.96 -11.93
N PHE A 52 1.15 0.87 -11.52
CA PHE A 52 0.52 -0.17 -10.70
C PHE A 52 -0.01 0.35 -9.37
N HIS A 53 0.72 1.26 -8.71
CA HIS A 53 0.25 1.91 -7.49
C HIS A 53 -1.02 2.74 -7.71
N LEU A 54 -1.11 3.47 -8.83
CA LEU A 54 -2.32 4.22 -9.20
C LEU A 54 -3.51 3.29 -9.44
N VAL A 55 -3.30 2.20 -10.19
CA VAL A 55 -4.33 1.18 -10.45
C VAL A 55 -4.82 0.57 -9.14
N LEU A 56 -3.91 0.20 -8.23
CA LEU A 56 -4.28 -0.34 -6.93
C LEU A 56 -5.05 0.67 -6.07
N ALA A 57 -4.61 1.93 -6.03
CA ALA A 57 -5.31 2.98 -5.29
C ALA A 57 -6.77 3.13 -5.76
N VAL A 58 -6.99 3.17 -7.07
CA VAL A 58 -8.34 3.21 -7.67
C VAL A 58 -9.10 1.93 -7.34
N GLY A 59 -8.47 0.76 -7.48
CA GLY A 59 -9.05 -0.54 -7.18
C GLY A 59 -9.53 -0.65 -5.73
N TYR A 60 -8.76 -0.14 -4.76
CA TYR A 60 -9.15 -0.13 -3.34
C TYR A 60 -10.41 0.71 -3.12
N LEU A 61 -10.48 1.88 -3.75
CA LEU A 61 -11.64 2.77 -3.63
C LEU A 61 -12.87 2.14 -4.29
N ILE A 62 -12.74 1.56 -5.48
CA ILE A 62 -13.82 0.86 -6.18
C ILE A 62 -14.33 -0.31 -5.34
N GLU A 63 -13.43 -1.20 -4.89
CA GLU A 63 -13.78 -2.35 -4.07
C GLU A 63 -14.55 -1.92 -2.81
N TYR A 64 -14.05 -0.90 -2.13
CA TYR A 64 -14.62 -0.46 -0.88
C TYR A 64 -15.95 0.27 -1.05
N PHE A 65 -16.08 1.19 -2.02
CA PHE A 65 -17.29 1.99 -2.16
C PHE A 65 -18.42 1.27 -2.88
N GLN A 66 -18.11 0.36 -3.82
CA GLN A 66 -19.12 -0.39 -4.57
C GLN A 66 -19.46 -1.72 -3.91
N TYR A 67 -18.45 -2.47 -3.46
CA TYR A 67 -18.63 -3.84 -2.98
C TYR A 67 -18.45 -3.98 -1.46
N ARG A 68 -18.11 -2.89 -0.77
CA ARG A 68 -17.80 -2.88 0.68
C ARG A 68 -16.69 -3.86 1.06
N GLY A 69 -15.85 -4.26 0.10
CA GLY A 69 -14.73 -5.20 0.25
C GLY A 69 -13.44 -4.51 0.68
N ILE A 70 -12.47 -5.31 1.15
CA ILE A 70 -11.09 -4.89 1.44
C ILE A 70 -10.06 -5.94 0.97
N THR A 71 -10.51 -6.93 0.20
CA THR A 71 -9.72 -8.10 -0.17
C THR A 71 -8.58 -7.71 -1.09
N LEU A 72 -8.83 -6.84 -2.08
CA LEU A 72 -7.78 -6.35 -2.97
C LEU A 72 -6.71 -5.58 -2.20
N LEU A 73 -7.12 -4.69 -1.29
CA LEU A 73 -6.22 -3.92 -0.42
C LEU A 73 -5.35 -4.85 0.42
N VAL A 74 -5.97 -5.78 1.14
CA VAL A 74 -5.25 -6.69 2.04
C VAL A 74 -4.31 -7.59 1.24
N THR A 75 -4.77 -8.19 0.14
CA THR A 75 -3.93 -9.06 -0.70
C THR A 75 -2.72 -8.31 -1.25
N ALA A 76 -2.92 -7.10 -1.79
CA ALA A 76 -1.82 -6.30 -2.33
C ALA A 76 -0.81 -5.93 -1.24
N LYS A 77 -1.26 -5.52 -0.05
CA LYS A 77 -0.37 -5.18 1.07
C LYS A 77 0.40 -6.40 1.58
N CYS A 78 -0.23 -7.57 1.67
CA CYS A 78 0.44 -8.80 2.05
C CYS A 78 1.52 -9.19 1.03
N ILE A 79 1.19 -9.19 -0.27
CA ILE A 79 2.15 -9.52 -1.34
C ILE A 79 3.32 -8.55 -1.33
N ALA A 80 3.06 -7.23 -1.24
CA ALA A 80 4.10 -6.21 -1.18
C ALA A 80 5.00 -6.38 0.06
N THR A 81 4.41 -6.62 1.24
CA THR A 81 5.17 -6.87 2.47
C THR A 81 6.11 -8.06 2.32
N VAL A 82 5.58 -9.20 1.86
CA VAL A 82 6.37 -10.42 1.67
C VAL A 82 7.48 -10.19 0.64
N PHE A 83 7.16 -9.57 -0.49
CA PHE A 83 8.14 -9.26 -1.53
C PHE A 83 9.27 -8.37 -1.01
N LEU A 84 8.94 -7.24 -0.36
CA LEU A 84 9.94 -6.26 0.09
C LEU A 84 10.82 -6.79 1.22
N LEU A 85 10.24 -7.57 2.15
CA LEU A 85 11.02 -8.24 3.19
C LEU A 85 11.92 -9.33 2.60
N ALA A 86 11.42 -10.13 1.65
CA ALA A 86 12.23 -11.13 0.96
C ALA A 86 13.39 -10.48 0.17
N SER A 87 13.14 -9.36 -0.52
CA SER A 87 14.19 -8.58 -1.18
C SER A 87 15.21 -8.03 -0.20
N THR A 88 14.78 -7.64 1.01
CA THR A 88 15.70 -7.21 2.07
C THR A 88 16.61 -8.36 2.54
N LEU A 89 16.04 -9.55 2.73
CA LEU A 89 16.80 -10.74 3.13
C LEU A 89 17.75 -11.23 2.03
N ALA A 90 17.40 -11.03 0.76
CA ALA A 90 18.27 -11.32 -0.38
C ALA A 90 19.47 -10.35 -0.50
N GLY A 91 19.44 -9.22 0.24
CA GLY A 91 20.51 -8.22 0.27
C GLY A 91 20.52 -7.27 -0.92
N GLY A 92 21.39 -6.25 -0.85
CA GLY A 92 21.62 -5.31 -1.96
C GLY A 92 20.51 -4.28 -2.21
N VAL A 93 19.56 -4.13 -1.27
CA VAL A 93 18.50 -3.12 -1.35
C VAL A 93 18.73 -1.97 -0.37
N PRO A 94 18.35 -0.73 -0.71
CA PRO A 94 18.41 0.39 0.22
C PRO A 94 17.44 0.28 1.40
N TRP A 95 17.65 1.10 2.43
CA TRP A 95 16.83 1.14 3.64
C TRP A 95 15.33 1.41 3.39
N ILE A 96 14.99 2.10 2.29
CA ILE A 96 13.61 2.42 1.95
C ILE A 96 12.78 1.15 1.69
N VAL A 97 13.42 0.08 1.22
CA VAL A 97 12.75 -1.17 0.82
C VAL A 97 12.17 -1.89 2.05
N PRO A 98 12.94 -2.21 3.11
CA PRO A 98 12.37 -2.77 4.32
C PRO A 98 11.41 -1.82 5.04
N ALA A 99 11.69 -0.50 5.02
CA ALA A 99 10.78 0.48 5.62
C ALA A 99 9.40 0.48 4.92
N SER A 100 9.38 0.41 3.59
CA SER A 100 8.16 0.32 2.79
C SER A 100 7.42 -1.00 3.06
N GLY A 101 8.15 -2.12 3.17
CA GLY A 101 7.56 -3.42 3.50
C GLY A 101 6.87 -3.43 4.86
N LEU A 102 7.51 -2.86 5.88
CA LEU A 102 6.89 -2.69 7.20
C LEU A 102 5.66 -1.76 7.14
N GLY A 103 5.75 -0.66 6.40
CA GLY A 103 4.63 0.25 6.18
C GLY A 103 3.43 -0.43 5.53
N ASP A 104 3.65 -1.23 4.49
CA ASP A 104 2.61 -2.03 3.84
C ASP A 104 1.99 -3.05 4.79
N GLY A 105 2.81 -3.75 5.59
CA GLY A 105 2.34 -4.71 6.58
C GLY A 105 1.46 -4.05 7.63
N LEU A 106 1.87 -2.89 8.16
CA LEU A 106 1.09 -2.13 9.14
C LEU A 106 -0.23 -1.63 8.56
N MET A 107 -0.24 -1.15 7.32
CA MET A 107 -1.47 -0.76 6.61
C MET A 107 -2.43 -1.96 6.48
N GLY A 108 -1.93 -3.12 6.03
CA GLY A 108 -2.73 -4.35 5.90
C GLY A 108 -3.30 -4.84 7.24
N ILE A 109 -2.47 -4.89 8.29
CA ILE A 109 -2.90 -5.30 9.63
C ILE A 109 -3.94 -4.33 10.19
N SER A 110 -3.70 -3.02 10.07
CA SER A 110 -4.58 -2.01 10.63
C SER A 110 -6.02 -2.11 10.09
N ILE A 111 -6.18 -2.31 8.77
CA ILE A 111 -7.52 -2.42 8.17
C ILE A 111 -8.21 -3.75 8.55
N ILE A 112 -7.46 -4.84 8.71
CA ILE A 112 -7.98 -6.11 9.21
C ILE A 112 -8.50 -5.95 10.64
N LEU A 113 -7.71 -5.33 11.52
CA LEU A 113 -8.09 -5.11 12.92
C LEU A 113 -9.35 -4.24 13.02
N VAL A 114 -9.42 -3.13 12.28
CA VAL A 114 -10.59 -2.25 12.24
C VAL A 114 -11.83 -3.01 11.74
N ARG A 115 -11.70 -3.81 10.67
CA ARG A 115 -12.80 -4.62 10.14
C ARG A 115 -13.29 -5.66 11.15
N ARG A 116 -12.36 -6.40 11.77
CA ARG A 116 -12.70 -7.44 12.77
C ARG A 116 -13.39 -6.85 13.98
N TRP A 117 -12.94 -5.68 14.44
CA TRP A 117 -13.58 -4.97 15.54
C TRP A 117 -14.98 -4.48 15.17
N ARG A 118 -15.18 -3.94 13.97
CA ARG A 118 -16.52 -3.57 13.51
C ARG A 118 -17.47 -4.76 13.53
N ALA A 119 -17.03 -5.90 12.99
CA ALA A 119 -17.82 -7.13 12.96
C ALA A 119 -18.10 -7.70 14.35
N SER A 120 -17.19 -7.56 15.32
CA SER A 120 -17.45 -7.98 16.71
C SER A 120 -18.45 -7.06 17.41
N SER A 121 -18.38 -5.74 17.19
CA SER A 121 -19.34 -4.79 17.74
C SER A 121 -20.76 -4.97 17.18
N GLU A 122 -20.89 -5.29 15.89
CA GLU A 122 -22.19 -5.57 15.25
C GLU A 122 -22.82 -6.87 15.77
N ARG A 123 -22.01 -7.90 16.09
CA ARG A 123 -22.52 -9.15 16.70
C ARG A 123 -22.93 -9.00 18.16
N ALA A 124 -22.22 -8.18 18.94
CA ALA A 124 -22.50 -7.98 20.36
C ALA A 124 -23.76 -7.14 20.61
N TRP A 125 -24.16 -6.31 19.65
CA TRP A 125 -25.37 -5.50 19.74
C TRP A 125 -26.04 -5.40 18.36
N PRO A 126 -26.84 -6.41 17.96
CA PRO A 126 -27.63 -6.33 16.74
C PRO A 126 -28.64 -5.19 16.88
N ARG A 127 -28.54 -4.20 15.99
CA ARG A 127 -29.51 -3.10 15.89
C ARG A 127 -30.65 -3.49 14.95
#